data_AF-R7IRI8-F1
#
_entry.id   AF-R7IRI8-F1
#
_cell.length_a   1.000
_cell.length_b   1.000
_cell.length_c   1.000
_cell.angle_alpha   90.00
_cell.angle_beta   90.00
_cell.angle_gamma   90.00
#
_symmetry.space_group_name_H-M   'P 1'
#
loop_
_entity.id
_entity.type
_entity.pdbx_description
1 polymer ?
#
loop_
_entity_poly.entity_id
_entity_poly.type
_entity_poly.pdbx_seq_one_letter_code
_entity_poly.pdbx_strand_id
1 'polypeptide(L)'
;MHKEQVILGILIFIIAWMFCRWLLKVMQLKPKDTDRTLEEIDQMTGKEFELFTAAVLRGNGFIIEEMTKDTGDYGADIIVSFQDTRIAIQCKRYKKPVGVKAVQEVISAMKHYDCEEAIVITNNYFTRQAEILAEDNEVVALWDRDKLIRMRDNSVKK
;
A
#
# COMPACT_ATOMS: atom_id res chain seq x y z
N MET A 1 37.59 -6.34 11.34
CA MET A 1 37.29 -5.16 12.17
C MET A 1 37.22 -3.84 11.40
N HIS A 2 38.31 -3.19 10.98
CA HIS A 2 38.22 -1.85 10.36
C HIS A 2 37.47 -1.82 9.02
N LYS A 3 37.73 -2.79 8.12
CA LYS A 3 37.03 -2.89 6.82
C LYS A 3 35.53 -3.18 6.95
N GLU A 4 35.13 -3.95 7.96
CA GLU A 4 33.72 -4.29 8.21
C GLU A 4 32.93 -3.08 8.68
N GLN A 5 33.52 -2.23 9.54
CA GLN A 5 32.87 -0.99 9.95
C GLN A 5 32.72 0.02 8.81
N VAL A 6 33.68 0.07 7.88
CA VAL A 6 33.58 0.90 6.67
C VAL A 6 32.45 0.42 5.76
N ILE A 7 32.33 -0.89 5.54
CA ILE A 7 31.25 -1.47 4.72
C ILE A 7 29.88 -1.18 5.34
N LEU A 8 29.75 -1.35 6.67
CA LEU A 8 28.51 -1.08 7.38
C LEU A 8 28.10 0.40 7.27
N GLY A 9 29.07 1.31 7.40
CA GLY A 9 28.82 2.76 7.25
C GLY A 9 28.34 3.13 5.84
N ILE A 10 28.93 2.54 4.80
CA ILE A 10 28.49 2.75 3.41
C ILE A 10 27.07 2.21 3.20
N LEU A 11 26.75 1.03 3.74
CA LEU A 11 25.42 0.43 3.62
C LEU A 11 24.35 1.30 4.29
N ILE A 12 24.62 1.79 5.50
CA ILE A 12 23.72 2.69 6.24
C ILE A 12 23.51 3.98 5.44
N PHE A 13 24.57 4.56 4.88
CA PHE A 13 24.46 5.77 4.08
C PHE A 13 23.62 5.56 2.80
N ILE A 14 23.80 4.44 2.10
CA ILE A 14 23.00 4.09 0.92
C ILE A 14 21.53 3.89 1.31
N ILE A 15 21.26 3.16 2.39
CA ILE A 15 19.90 2.93 2.88
C ILE A 15 19.24 4.25 3.30
N ALA A 16 19.96 5.10 4.05
CA ALA A 16 19.47 6.41 4.46
C ALA A 16 19.23 7.33 3.27
N TRP A 17 20.08 7.27 2.24
CA TRP A 17 19.91 8.05 1.00
C TRP A 17 18.72 7.54 0.18
N MET A 18 18.54 6.22 0.07
CA MET A 18 17.38 5.61 -0.58
C MET A 18 16.09 5.94 0.16
N PHE A 19 16.10 5.82 1.49
CA PHE A 19 14.99 6.20 2.36
C PHE A 19 14.67 7.69 2.25
N CYS A 20 15.68 8.56 2.24
CA CYS A 20 15.49 10.01 2.09
C CYS A 20 14.92 10.37 0.71
N ARG A 21 15.42 9.78 -0.38
CA ARG A 21 14.84 9.99 -1.73
C ARG A 21 13.41 9.47 -1.83
N TRP A 22 13.13 8.33 -1.21
CA TRP A 22 11.79 7.78 -1.11
C TRP A 22 10.87 8.69 -0.30
N LEU A 23 11.31 9.12 0.88
CA LEU A 23 10.60 10.07 1.76
C LEU A 23 10.33 11.39 1.04
N LEU A 24 11.29 11.94 0.31
CA LEU A 24 11.11 13.14 -0.50
C LEU A 24 10.08 12.94 -1.61
N LYS A 25 10.06 11.77 -2.28
CA LYS A 25 9.06 11.45 -3.32
C LYS A 25 7.66 11.27 -2.73
N VAL A 26 7.59 10.62 -1.58
CA VAL A 26 6.38 10.42 -0.76
C VAL A 26 5.84 11.78 -0.32
N MET A 27 6.66 12.66 0.26
CA MET A 27 6.29 14.03 0.64
C MET A 27 5.88 14.92 -0.56
N GLN A 28 6.27 14.54 -1.78
CA GLN A 28 5.94 15.27 -3.01
C GLN A 28 4.68 14.78 -3.73
N LEU A 29 3.99 13.72 -3.27
CA LEU A 29 2.71 13.34 -3.91
C LEU A 29 1.71 14.47 -3.72
N LYS A 30 1.28 15.07 -4.82
CA LYS A 30 0.37 16.21 -4.85
C LYS A 30 -1.07 15.73 -5.00
N PRO A 31 -2.08 16.55 -4.61
CA PRO A 31 -3.49 16.24 -4.86
C PRO A 31 -3.79 15.86 -6.33
N LYS A 32 -3.06 16.46 -7.29
CA LYS A 32 -3.14 16.15 -8.72
C LYS A 32 -2.75 14.71 -9.09
N ASP A 33 -2.05 13.99 -8.21
CA ASP A 33 -1.71 12.58 -8.44
C ASP A 33 -2.90 11.64 -8.19
N THR A 34 -3.94 12.12 -7.51
CA THR A 34 -5.21 11.38 -7.30
C THR A 34 -6.26 11.68 -8.36
N ASP A 35 -6.11 12.75 -9.14
CA ASP A 35 -6.99 13.08 -10.26
C ASP A 35 -6.69 12.17 -11.46
N ARG A 36 -7.28 10.97 -11.44
CA ARG A 36 -7.15 9.92 -12.45
C ARG A 36 -8.52 9.35 -12.77
N THR A 37 -8.81 9.22 -14.06
CA THR A 37 -9.99 8.53 -14.58
C THR A 37 -9.92 7.01 -14.30
N LEU A 38 -11.05 6.32 -14.40
CA LEU A 38 -11.08 4.86 -14.21
C LEU A 38 -10.24 4.13 -15.27
N GLU A 39 -10.27 4.61 -16.50
CA GLU A 39 -9.51 4.03 -17.60
C GLU A 39 -7.99 4.17 -17.37
N GLU A 40 -7.54 5.33 -16.89
CA GLU A 40 -6.13 5.52 -16.52
C GLU A 40 -5.70 4.59 -15.39
N ILE A 41 -6.54 4.43 -14.34
CA ILE A 41 -6.27 3.50 -13.23
C ILE A 41 -6.15 2.06 -13.75
N ASP A 42 -7.01 1.66 -14.69
CA ASP A 42 -7.04 0.31 -15.25
C ASP A 42 -5.83 -0.01 -16.14
N GLN A 43 -5.15 1.02 -16.66
CA GLN A 43 -3.96 0.91 -17.49
C GLN A 43 -2.65 0.99 -16.71
N MET A 44 -2.68 1.32 -15.41
CA MET A 44 -1.49 1.41 -14.58
C MET A 44 -0.71 0.09 -14.51
N THR A 45 0.60 0.16 -14.35
CA THR A 45 1.40 -0.93 -13.79
C THR A 45 1.04 -1.18 -12.32
N GLY A 46 1.46 -2.32 -11.75
CA GLY A 46 1.27 -2.58 -10.32
C GLY A 46 1.90 -1.47 -9.48
N LYS A 47 3.13 -1.07 -9.83
CA LYS A 47 3.86 -0.03 -9.10
C LYS A 47 3.22 1.35 -9.19
N GLU A 48 2.69 1.72 -10.36
CA GLU A 48 1.93 2.96 -10.50
C GLU A 48 0.66 2.94 -9.66
N PHE A 49 -0.02 1.79 -9.60
CA PHE A 49 -1.22 1.63 -8.78
C PHE A 49 -0.93 1.70 -7.27
N GLU A 50 0.20 1.15 -6.81
CA GLU A 50 0.67 1.32 -5.42
C GLU A 50 0.91 2.80 -5.08
N LEU A 51 1.62 3.53 -5.96
CA LEU A 51 1.89 4.96 -5.76
C LEU A 51 0.61 5.80 -5.78
N PHE A 52 -0.32 5.49 -6.69
CA PHE A 52 -1.64 6.10 -6.73
C PHE A 52 -2.42 5.85 -5.44
N THR A 53 -2.43 4.60 -4.96
CA THR A 53 -3.09 4.22 -3.72
C THR A 53 -2.49 4.94 -2.52
N ALA A 54 -1.16 5.06 -2.45
CA ALA A 54 -0.49 5.84 -1.41
C ALA A 54 -0.90 7.33 -1.41
N ALA A 55 -1.08 7.92 -2.59
CA ALA A 55 -1.57 9.31 -2.72
C ALA A 55 -3.02 9.44 -2.23
N VAL A 56 -3.90 8.51 -2.60
CA VAL A 56 -5.30 8.47 -2.13
C VAL A 56 -5.35 8.29 -0.61
N LEU A 57 -4.59 7.36 -0.05
CA LEU A 57 -4.49 7.15 1.40
C LEU A 57 -4.05 8.42 2.11
N ARG A 58 -2.97 9.07 1.66
CA ARG A 58 -2.51 10.32 2.28
C ARG A 58 -3.58 11.42 2.24
N GLY A 59 -4.26 11.60 1.11
CA GLY A 59 -5.34 12.58 1.01
C GLY A 59 -6.52 12.32 1.95
N ASN A 60 -6.65 11.09 2.43
CA ASN A 60 -7.65 10.68 3.43
C ASN A 60 -7.10 10.65 4.87
N GLY A 61 -5.90 11.19 5.12
CA GLY A 61 -5.35 11.37 6.46
C GLY A 61 -4.48 10.21 6.97
N PHE A 62 -4.16 9.23 6.12
CA PHE A 62 -3.22 8.18 6.46
C PHE A 62 -1.78 8.71 6.39
N ILE A 63 -0.94 8.26 7.33
CA ILE A 63 0.50 8.52 7.33
C ILE A 63 1.19 7.34 6.65
N ILE A 64 1.89 7.59 5.55
CA ILE A 64 2.66 6.54 4.86
C ILE A 64 3.97 6.33 5.62
N GLU A 65 4.13 5.18 6.26
CA GLU A 65 5.36 4.82 6.99
C GLU A 65 6.39 4.18 6.07
N GLU A 66 5.94 3.29 5.18
CA GLU A 66 6.80 2.52 4.27
C GLU A 66 6.06 2.18 2.97
N MET A 67 6.74 2.28 1.82
CA MET A 67 6.38 1.51 0.62
C MET A 67 7.36 0.35 0.60
N THR A 68 6.86 -0.88 0.59
CA THR A 68 7.71 -2.06 0.67
C THR A 68 8.45 -2.29 -0.66
N LYS A 69 9.38 -3.25 -0.65
CA LYS A 69 10.18 -3.63 -1.82
C LYS A 69 9.36 -4.52 -2.75
N ASP A 70 9.55 -4.41 -4.06
CA ASP A 70 8.80 -5.22 -5.04
C ASP A 70 9.05 -6.75 -4.94
N THR A 71 10.09 -7.18 -4.24
CA THR A 71 10.39 -8.60 -4.02
C THR A 71 10.70 -8.87 -2.55
N GLY A 72 10.13 -9.97 -2.02
CA GLY A 72 10.26 -10.33 -0.61
C GLY A 72 9.52 -9.37 0.32
N ASP A 73 8.36 -8.87 -0.13
CA ASP A 73 7.48 -7.93 0.57
C ASP A 73 6.58 -8.61 1.62
N TYR A 74 6.65 -9.93 1.75
CA TYR A 74 5.82 -10.74 2.64
C TYR A 74 4.31 -10.53 2.47
N GLY A 75 3.86 -9.93 1.36
CA GLY A 75 2.44 -9.72 1.03
C GLY A 75 1.85 -8.34 1.36
N ALA A 76 2.64 -7.31 1.63
CA ALA A 76 2.15 -5.92 1.74
C ALA A 76 2.96 -4.98 0.84
N ASP A 77 2.30 -4.03 0.20
CA ASP A 77 2.93 -3.02 -0.67
C ASP A 77 3.16 -1.68 0.08
N ILE A 78 2.32 -1.38 1.08
CA ILE A 78 2.35 -0.12 1.84
C ILE A 78 2.09 -0.42 3.31
N ILE A 79 2.87 0.19 4.20
CA ILE A 79 2.59 0.26 5.63
C ILE A 79 2.18 1.69 5.97
N VAL A 80 1.04 1.82 6.65
CA VAL A 80 0.48 3.11 7.01
C VAL A 80 0.07 3.15 8.48
N SER A 81 -0.01 4.35 9.03
CA SER A 81 -0.61 4.61 10.33
C SER A 81 -1.81 5.54 10.19
N PHE A 82 -2.90 5.21 10.88
CA PHE A 82 -4.12 6.01 10.92
C PHE A 82 -4.73 5.94 12.32
N GLN A 83 -4.90 7.10 12.98
CA GLN A 83 -5.45 7.18 14.34
C GLN A 83 -4.75 6.24 15.34
N ASP A 84 -3.41 6.21 15.31
CA ASP A 84 -2.55 5.36 16.13
C ASP A 84 -2.62 3.85 15.84
N THR A 85 -3.39 3.41 14.83
CA THR A 85 -3.44 2.03 14.36
C THR A 85 -2.49 1.84 13.18
N ARG A 86 -1.64 0.81 13.25
CA ARG A 86 -0.72 0.44 12.17
C ARG A 86 -1.33 -0.61 11.24
N ILE A 87 -1.29 -0.34 9.94
CA ILE A 87 -2.09 -1.06 8.95
C ILE A 87 -1.21 -1.52 7.77
N ALA A 88 -1.32 -2.81 7.43
CA ALA A 88 -0.68 -3.38 6.25
C ALA A 88 -1.59 -3.30 5.02
N ILE A 89 -1.10 -2.78 3.90
CA ILE A 89 -1.90 -2.58 2.68
C ILE A 89 -1.34 -3.44 1.56
N GLN A 90 -2.19 -4.25 0.92
CA GLN A 90 -1.88 -4.94 -0.33
C GLN A 90 -2.73 -4.35 -1.47
N CYS A 91 -2.05 -3.85 -2.49
CA CYS A 91 -2.60 -3.30 -3.71
C CYS A 91 -2.65 -4.37 -4.82
N LYS A 92 -3.83 -4.66 -5.36
CA LYS A 92 -4.01 -5.56 -6.51
C LYS A 92 -4.69 -4.83 -7.66
N ARG A 93 -3.91 -4.36 -8.63
CA ARG A 93 -4.46 -3.89 -9.91
C ARG A 93 -4.67 -5.09 -10.83
N TYR A 94 -5.90 -5.55 -11.10
CA TYR A 94 -6.18 -6.70 -11.98
C TYR A 94 -7.31 -6.44 -12.99
N LYS A 95 -7.34 -7.26 -14.05
CA LYS A 95 -8.42 -7.28 -15.06
C LYS A 95 -9.62 -8.14 -14.65
N LYS A 96 -9.47 -8.95 -13.60
CA LYS A 96 -10.48 -9.88 -13.08
C LYS A 96 -10.62 -9.66 -11.57
N PRO A 97 -11.73 -10.14 -10.97
CA PRO A 97 -11.91 -10.08 -9.53
C PRO A 97 -10.74 -10.69 -8.75
N VAL A 98 -10.43 -10.08 -7.61
CA VAL A 98 -9.35 -10.49 -6.71
C VAL A 98 -9.83 -11.65 -5.83
N GLY A 99 -9.08 -12.74 -5.83
CA GLY A 99 -9.38 -13.94 -5.05
C GLY A 99 -8.70 -14.00 -3.68
N VAL A 100 -8.95 -15.08 -2.95
CA VAL A 100 -8.50 -15.33 -1.56
C VAL A 100 -7.00 -15.15 -1.32
N LYS A 101 -6.16 -15.33 -2.35
CA LYS A 101 -4.70 -15.23 -2.22
C LYS A 101 -4.27 -13.86 -1.69
N ALA A 102 -4.90 -12.77 -2.15
CA ALA A 102 -4.54 -11.42 -1.70
C ALA A 102 -4.85 -11.20 -0.21
N VAL A 103 -5.92 -11.80 0.28
CA VAL A 103 -6.30 -11.76 1.71
C VAL A 103 -5.31 -12.57 2.54
N GLN A 104 -4.93 -13.77 2.08
CA GLN A 104 -3.93 -14.60 2.75
C GLN A 104 -2.55 -13.93 2.81
N GLU A 105 -2.14 -13.27 1.72
CA GLU A 105 -0.89 -12.50 1.62
C GLU A 105 -0.86 -11.38 2.66
N VAL A 106 -1.90 -10.55 2.72
CA VAL A 106 -1.90 -9.41 3.65
C VAL A 106 -1.99 -9.83 5.11
N ILE A 107 -2.71 -10.92 5.44
CA ILE A 107 -2.73 -11.50 6.80
C ILE A 107 -1.32 -11.93 7.22
N SER A 108 -0.56 -12.56 6.32
CA SER A 108 0.84 -12.91 6.60
C SER A 108 1.69 -11.66 6.81
N ALA A 109 1.47 -10.62 6.01
CA ALA A 109 2.21 -9.37 6.09
C ALA A 109 1.95 -8.64 7.42
N MET A 110 0.72 -8.64 7.94
CA MET A 110 0.39 -8.01 9.23
C MET A 110 1.32 -8.48 10.34
N LYS A 111 1.51 -9.80 10.45
CA LYS A 111 2.39 -10.38 11.47
C LYS A 111 3.86 -10.03 11.24
N HIS A 112 4.31 -10.03 9.98
CA HIS A 112 5.69 -9.69 9.65
C HIS A 112 6.02 -8.24 9.99
N TYR A 113 5.10 -7.33 9.67
CA TYR A 113 5.25 -5.90 9.83
C TYR A 113 4.67 -5.38 11.15
N ASP A 114 4.25 -6.23 12.10
CA ASP A 114 3.67 -5.79 13.39
C ASP A 114 2.54 -4.76 13.22
N CYS A 115 1.58 -5.09 12.34
CA CYS A 115 0.39 -4.29 12.08
C CYS A 115 -0.84 -4.90 12.78
N GLU A 116 -1.72 -4.03 13.25
CA GLU A 116 -2.96 -4.40 13.95
C GLU A 116 -4.11 -4.72 12.98
N GLU A 117 -4.12 -4.05 11.81
CA GLU A 117 -5.12 -4.24 10.77
C GLU A 117 -4.47 -4.42 9.39
N ALA A 118 -5.29 -4.86 8.42
CA ALA A 118 -4.91 -4.91 7.02
C ALA A 118 -6.00 -4.42 6.07
N ILE A 119 -5.59 -3.96 4.90
CA ILE A 119 -6.50 -3.62 3.81
C ILE A 119 -6.00 -4.21 2.50
N VAL A 120 -6.87 -4.91 1.78
CA VAL A 120 -6.64 -5.21 0.36
C VAL A 120 -7.36 -4.17 -0.49
N ILE A 121 -6.62 -3.47 -1.35
CA ILE A 121 -7.12 -2.41 -2.22
C ILE A 121 -7.00 -2.86 -3.68
N THR A 122 -8.06 -2.70 -4.46
CA THR A 122 -8.06 -3.09 -5.88
C THR A 122 -8.81 -2.11 -6.77
N ASN A 123 -8.44 -2.06 -8.05
CA ASN A 123 -9.22 -1.40 -9.10
C ASN A 123 -10.43 -2.25 -9.56
N ASN A 124 -10.63 -3.44 -8.99
CA ASN A 124 -11.67 -4.39 -9.38
C ASN A 124 -12.57 -4.72 -8.18
N TYR A 125 -13.24 -5.85 -8.22
CA TYR A 125 -14.03 -6.38 -7.11
C TYR A 125 -13.37 -7.64 -6.55
N PHE A 126 -13.90 -8.15 -5.45
CA PHE A 126 -13.45 -9.37 -4.82
C PHE A 126 -14.32 -10.56 -5.25
N THR A 127 -13.77 -11.77 -5.17
CA THR A 127 -14.60 -12.97 -5.27
C THR A 127 -15.35 -13.19 -3.96
N ARG A 128 -16.50 -13.88 -3.99
CA ARG A 128 -17.27 -14.18 -2.78
C ARG A 128 -16.43 -14.91 -1.71
N GLN A 129 -15.50 -15.76 -2.12
CA GLN A 129 -14.60 -16.46 -1.20
C GLN A 129 -13.59 -15.52 -0.54
N ALA A 130 -13.12 -14.48 -1.25
CA ALA A 130 -12.23 -13.48 -0.66
C ALA A 130 -12.98 -12.61 0.36
N GLU A 131 -14.23 -12.25 0.06
CA GLU A 131 -15.12 -11.57 1.01
C GLU A 131 -15.34 -12.40 2.27
N ILE A 132 -15.74 -13.68 2.13
CA ILE A 132 -15.93 -14.58 3.27
C ILE A 132 -14.65 -14.69 4.11
N LEU A 133 -13.49 -14.86 3.49
CA LEU A 133 -12.24 -14.97 4.22
C LEU A 133 -11.87 -13.67 4.97
N ALA A 134 -12.17 -12.50 4.39
CA ALA A 134 -11.98 -11.23 5.08
C ALA A 134 -13.00 -11.05 6.22
N GLU A 135 -14.26 -11.44 6.02
CA GLU A 135 -15.29 -11.46 7.08
C GLU A 135 -14.86 -12.36 8.26
N ASP A 136 -14.29 -13.54 7.97
CA ASP A 136 -13.75 -14.46 8.98
C ASP A 136 -12.49 -13.92 9.70
N ASN A 137 -11.83 -12.90 9.12
CA ASN A 137 -10.67 -12.23 9.70
C ASN A 137 -11.02 -10.75 9.92
N GLU A 138 -11.76 -10.45 10.98
CA GLU A 138 -12.35 -9.14 11.30
C GLU A 138 -11.40 -7.92 11.21
N VAL A 139 -10.08 -8.14 11.23
CA VAL A 139 -9.01 -7.14 11.09
C VAL A 139 -8.63 -6.84 9.63
N VAL A 140 -9.25 -7.48 8.64
CA VAL A 140 -8.96 -7.31 7.21
C VAL A 140 -10.12 -6.60 6.51
N ALA A 141 -9.88 -5.39 6.04
CA ALA A 141 -10.83 -4.66 5.21
C ALA A 141 -10.58 -4.88 3.71
N LEU A 142 -11.65 -4.85 2.93
CA LEU A 142 -11.61 -4.94 1.47
C LEU A 142 -12.07 -3.63 0.85
N TRP A 143 -11.20 -3.01 0.05
CA TRP A 143 -11.52 -1.79 -0.70
C TRP A 143 -11.55 -2.13 -2.18
N ASP A 144 -12.76 -2.36 -2.67
CA ASP A 144 -13.04 -2.57 -4.08
C ASP A 144 -12.95 -1.25 -4.86
N ARG A 145 -13.23 -1.35 -6.17
CA ARG A 145 -13.31 -0.21 -7.09
C ARG A 145 -14.13 0.95 -6.52
N ASP A 146 -15.34 0.67 -6.04
CA ASP A 146 -16.26 1.72 -5.62
C ASP A 146 -15.75 2.42 -4.36
N LYS A 147 -15.21 1.67 -3.40
CA LYS A 147 -14.58 2.24 -2.21
C LYS A 147 -13.34 3.06 -2.60
N LEU A 148 -12.46 2.55 -3.47
CA LEU A 148 -11.28 3.26 -3.93
C LEU A 148 -11.63 4.59 -4.60
N ILE A 149 -12.65 4.60 -5.47
CA ILE A 149 -13.15 5.82 -6.14
C ILE A 149 -13.67 6.83 -5.13
N ARG A 150 -14.48 6.40 -4.15
CA ARG A 150 -14.97 7.30 -3.10
C ARG A 150 -13.82 7.93 -2.32
N MET A 151 -12.80 7.14 -1.97
CA MET A 151 -11.63 7.64 -1.26
C MET A 151 -10.82 8.62 -2.13
N ARG A 152 -10.63 8.32 -3.43
CA ARG A 152 -9.99 9.23 -4.39
C ARG A 152 -10.73 10.57 -4.47
N ASP A 153 -12.05 10.54 -4.64
CA ASP A 153 -12.84 11.77 -4.78
C ASP A 153 -12.83 12.62 -3.50
N ASN A 154 -12.76 11.99 -2.33
CA ASN A 154 -12.58 12.67 -1.05
C ASN A 154 -11.21 13.34 -0.93
N SER A 155 -10.16 12.71 -1.47
CA SER A 155 -8.81 13.29 -1.46
C SER A 155 -8.63 14.51 -2.36
N VAL A 156 -9.44 14.65 -3.41
CA VAL A 156 -9.40 15.79 -4.35
C VAL A 156 -10.13 17.02 -3.80
N LYS A 157 -11.11 16.84 -2.90
CA LYS A 157 -12.00 17.91 -2.40
C LYS A 157 -11.44 18.72 -1.21
N LYS A 158 -10.24 18.40 -0.72
CA LYS A 158 -9.55 19.14 0.35
C LYS A 158 -8.45 20.04 -0.24
#